data_AF-A0A6G1G161-F1
#
_entry.id   AF-A0A6G1G161-F1
#
_cell.length_a   1.000
_cell.length_b   1.000
_cell.length_c   1.000
_cell.angle_alpha   90.00
_cell.angle_beta   90.00
_cell.angle_gamma   90.00
#
_symmetry.space_group_name_H-M   'P 1'
#
loop_
_entity.id
_entity.type
_entity.pdbx_description
1 polymer ?
#
loop_
_entity_poly.entity_id
_entity_poly.type
_entity_poly.pdbx_seq_one_letter_code
_entity_poly.pdbx_strand_id
1 'polypeptide(L)' 'MAVAHSASCSHEFVMIKSDTTIVLWNCNLCHSGPHWYIWECTKCKFKACRPCSVKA' A
#
# COMPACT_ATOMS: atom_id res chain seq x y z
N MET A 1 -1.04 6.00 25.36
CA MET A 1 -1.81 5.87 24.10
C MET A 1 -1.07 6.63 23.02
N ALA A 2 -0.20 5.98 22.26
CA ALA A 2 0.52 6.63 21.17
C ALA A 2 -0.42 6.70 19.96
N VAL A 3 -0.98 7.87 19.68
CA VAL A 3 -1.55 8.12 18.35
C VAL A 3 -0.33 8.30 17.46
N ALA A 4 -0.11 7.35 16.54
CA ALA A 4 0.81 7.57 15.45
C ALA A 4 0.27 8.81 14.73
N HIS A 5 1.00 9.91 14.82
CA HIS A 5 0.70 11.12 14.09
C HIS A 5 0.93 10.78 12.62
N SER A 6 -0.07 10.20 11.97
CA SER A 6 -0.15 10.17 10.53
C SER A 6 -0.25 11.63 10.13
N ALA A 7 0.91 12.24 9.87
CA ALA A 7 1.00 13.42 9.05
C ALA A 7 0.01 13.17 7.93
N SER A 8 -1.02 14.02 7.82
CA SER A 8 -2.11 13.91 6.87
C SER A 8 -1.56 14.13 5.46
N CYS A 9 -0.70 13.23 5.03
CA CYS A 9 -0.30 13.11 3.66
C CYS A 9 -1.58 12.71 2.94
N SER A 10 -1.94 13.52 1.95
CA SER A 10 -3.05 13.21 1.05
C SER A 10 -2.59 12.02 0.21
N HIS A 11 -2.65 10.84 0.80
CA HIS A 11 -2.21 9.59 0.22
C HIS A 11 -3.09 9.33 -0.99
N GLU A 12 -2.51 9.54 -2.16
CA GLU A 12 -3.15 9.20 -3.41
C GLU A 12 -2.69 7.81 -3.81
N PHE A 13 -3.44 6.82 -3.34
CA PHE A 13 -3.18 5.43 -3.65
C PHE A 13 -3.68 5.10 -5.06
N VAL A 14 -2.79 4.62 -5.90
CA VAL A 14 -3.11 4.05 -7.20
C VAL A 14 -2.90 2.56 -7.18
N MET A 15 -3.81 1.82 -7.79
CA MET A 15 -3.66 0.37 -7.93
C MET A 15 -2.61 0.11 -9.02
N ILE A 16 -1.53 -0.55 -8.63
CA ILE A 16 -0.55 -1.12 -9.54
C ILE A 16 -0.80 -2.63 -9.62
N LYS A 17 -0.99 -3.12 -10.84
CA LYS A 17 -1.07 -4.54 -11.16
C LYS A 17 0.20 -4.95 -11.89
N SER A 18 0.71 -6.12 -11.59
CA SER A 18 1.77 -6.71 -12.41
C SER A 18 1.10 -7.48 -13.53
N ASP A 19 1.29 -7.06 -14.78
CA ASP A 19 0.84 -7.84 -15.94
C ASP A 19 1.68 -9.11 -16.15
N THR A 20 2.79 -9.25 -15.40
CA THR A 20 3.62 -10.46 -15.38
C THR A 20 3.58 -11.12 -14.00
N THR A 21 3.57 -12.45 -13.97
CA THR A 21 3.54 -13.26 -12.73
C THR A 21 4.82 -13.16 -11.88
N ILE A 22 5.79 -12.36 -12.33
CA ILE A 22 7.11 -12.22 -11.72
C ILE A 22 7.12 -11.18 -10.60
N VAL A 23 6.31 -10.12 -10.71
CA VAL A 23 6.26 -9.07 -9.69
C VAL A 23 5.10 -9.33 -8.74
N LEU A 24 5.47 -9.70 -7.52
CA LEU A 24 4.57 -9.89 -6.41
C LEU A 24 4.92 -8.89 -5.33
N TRP A 25 3.91 -8.31 -4.69
CA TRP A 25 4.11 -7.34 -3.63
C TRP A 25 3.50 -7.80 -2.33
N ASN A 26 4.17 -7.43 -1.24
CA ASN A 26 3.70 -7.61 0.11
C ASN A 26 3.28 -6.26 0.65
N CYS A 27 2.21 -6.25 1.44
CA CYS A 27 1.75 -5.04 2.07
C CYS A 27 2.68 -4.61 3.21
N ASN A 28 3.11 -3.35 3.25
CA ASN A 28 3.99 -2.85 4.31
C ASN A 28 3.29 -2.66 5.68
N LEU A 29 1.96 -2.66 5.72
CA LEU A 29 1.18 -2.55 6.97
C LEU A 29 0.90 -3.89 7.64
N CYS A 30 0.31 -4.83 6.91
CA CYS A 30 -0.11 -6.13 7.46
C CYS A 30 0.80 -7.29 7.05
N HIS A 31 1.81 -7.03 6.23
CA HIS A 31 2.68 -8.05 5.62
C HIS A 31 1.94 -9.15 4.85
N SER A 32 0.66 -8.92 4.52
CA SER A 32 -0.12 -9.80 3.64
C SER A 32 0.47 -9.77 2.24
N GLY A 33 0.71 -10.96 1.69
CA GLY A 33 1.24 -11.17 0.35
C GLY A 33 1.75 -12.61 0.22
N PRO A 34 2.21 -12.99 -0.98
CA PRO A 34 2.39 -12.16 -2.17
C PRO A 34 1.10 -11.85 -2.95
N HIS A 35 0.85 -10.59 -3.26
CA HIS A 35 -0.25 -10.15 -4.13
C HIS A 35 0.28 -9.71 -5.49
N TRP A 36 -0.41 -10.11 -6.56
CA TRP A 36 -0.21 -9.67 -7.96
C TRP A 36 -0.65 -8.22 -8.25
N TYR A 37 -1.29 -7.56 -7.29
CA TYR A 37 -1.65 -6.16 -7.33
C TYR A 37 -1.46 -5.56 -5.94
N ILE A 38 -1.07 -4.30 -5.89
CA ILE A 38 -0.93 -3.55 -4.64
C ILE A 38 -1.30 -2.10 -4.86
N TRP A 39 -1.60 -1.37 -3.79
CA TRP A 39 -1.87 0.06 -3.87
C TRP A 39 -0.60 0.81 -3.52
N GLU A 40 -0.07 1.57 -4.47
CA GLU A 40 1.08 2.45 -4.26
C GLU A 40 0.60 3.89 -4.12
N CYS A 41 1.02 4.58 -3.05
CA CYS A 41 0.85 6.02 -2.95
C CYS A 41 1.75 6.72 -3.98
N THR A 42 1.18 7.54 -4.87
CA THR A 42 1.94 8.28 -5.90
C THR A 42 2.96 9.24 -5.28
N LYS A 43 2.64 9.80 -4.10
CA LYS A 43 3.46 10.78 -3.38
C LYS A 43 4.51 10.15 -2.48
N CYS A 44 4.12 9.15 -1.69
CA CYS A 44 4.97 8.56 -0.65
C CYS A 44 5.66 7.27 -1.10
N LYS A 45 5.29 6.73 -2.26
CA LYS A 45 5.70 5.40 -2.75
C LYS A 45 5.41 4.25 -1.76
N PHE A 46 4.49 4.50 -0.83
CA PHE A 46 4.07 3.53 0.17
C PHE A 46 3.18 2.47 -0.46
N LYS A 47 3.53 1.20 -0.29
CA LYS A 47 2.81 0.06 -0.86
C LYS A 47 1.95 -0.62 0.20
N ALA A 48 0.65 -0.67 -0.04
CA ALA A 48 -0.33 -1.19 0.90
C ALA A 48 -1.37 -2.08 0.21
N CYS A 49 -1.90 -3.04 0.95
CA CYS A 49 -3.05 -3.83 0.52
C CYS A 49 -4.31 -2.94 0.40
N ARG A 50 -5.32 -3.34 -0.38
CA ARG A 50 -6.58 -2.57 -0.49
C ARG A 50 -7.21 -2.16 0.86
N PRO A 51 -7.38 -3.07 1.84
CA PRO A 51 -7.94 -2.66 3.13
C PRO A 51 -6.96 -1.81 3.96
N CYS A 52 -5.66 -1.93 3.69
CA CYS A 52 -4.61 -1.17 4.36
C CYS A 52 -4.51 0.26 3.82
N SER A 53 -4.70 0.46 2.51
CA SER A 53 -4.67 1.79 1.89
C SER A 53 -5.87 2.64 2.29
N VAL A 54 -6.99 2.03 2.68
CA VAL A 54 -8.16 2.73 3.25
C VAL A 54 -7.95 3.09 4.73
N LYS A 55 -7.07 2.37 5.43
CA LYS A 55 -6.72 2.63 6.84
C LYS A 55 -5.57 3.61 7.02
N ALA A 56 -4.80 3.87 5.97
CA ALA A 56 -3.57 4.65 5.99
C ALA A 56 -3.82 6.14 5.77
#